data_AF-A0AAE0TS16-F1
#
_entry.id   AF-A0AAE0TS16-F1
#
_cell.length_a   1.000
_cell.length_b   1.000
_cell.length_c   1.000
_cell.angle_alpha   90.00
_cell.angle_beta   90.00
_cell.angle_gamma   90.00
#
_symmetry.space_group_name_H-M   'P 1'
#
loop_
_entity.id
_entity.type
_entity.pdbx_description
1 polymer ?
#
loop_
_entity_poly.entity_id
_entity_poly.type
_entity_poly.pdbx_seq_one_letter_code
_entity_poly.pdbx_strand_id
1 'polypeptide(L)'
;MVIEAMDDATRQQYLADDPPTIVPLAIKPHFEALDDEQKLYAHYISRAAFAGTRINLRQVSPESEAIFDFILTLHKQCQGDWQAFGTKAGLSKEDLKHFLSYAAQLIGNTGNYKSFGDSKFIPRLPPDKFAALAGTSPEAQKLYETFKDEIYESMSTPHMHLGYPDQGHVSTYYPDSPSITHDEIELVSSFLKEQSLMPENTRLRKTSKGDYEVLIAAAVAQPAHHDTEKTEWTLKNGKKLNLVYGDYQPQMAEIARNITEAQKHALNDEEAKMHAEYAKSFHDGSMFAHKESQRH
;
A
#
# COMPACT_ATOMS: atom_id res chain seq x y z
N MET A 1 13.43 15.82 -27.47
CA MET A 1 12.69 14.63 -27.96
C MET A 1 11.23 15.03 -28.04
N VAL A 2 10.60 14.84 -29.20
CA VAL A 2 9.14 14.99 -29.31
C VAL A 2 8.56 13.82 -28.52
N ILE A 3 7.80 14.11 -27.47
CA ILE A 3 7.14 13.08 -26.67
C ILE A 3 5.87 12.73 -27.45
N GLU A 4 5.85 11.55 -28.05
CA GLU A 4 4.64 11.03 -28.66
C GLU A 4 3.66 10.63 -27.55
N ALA A 5 2.44 11.17 -27.62
CA ALA A 5 1.37 10.72 -26.76
C ALA A 5 1.08 9.24 -27.02
N MET A 6 0.73 8.50 -25.95
CA MET A 6 0.33 7.10 -26.06
C MET A 6 -0.82 6.96 -27.07
N ASP A 7 -0.69 6.02 -28.01
CA ASP A 7 -1.73 5.79 -29.00
C ASP A 7 -3.00 5.21 -28.37
N ASP A 8 -4.15 5.44 -29.02
CA ASP A 8 -5.45 5.06 -28.47
C ASP A 8 -5.58 3.55 -28.23
N ALA A 9 -4.99 2.71 -29.09
CA ALA A 9 -5.11 1.25 -28.97
C ALA A 9 -4.35 0.74 -27.74
N THR A 10 -3.16 1.30 -27.49
CA THR A 10 -2.39 1.04 -26.26
C THR A 10 -3.13 1.59 -25.04
N ARG A 11 -3.68 2.82 -25.13
CA ARG A 11 -4.43 3.45 -24.05
C ARG A 11 -5.63 2.62 -23.58
N GLN A 12 -6.34 1.96 -24.50
CA GLN A 12 -7.49 1.09 -24.15
C GLN A 12 -7.12 -0.02 -23.15
N GLN A 13 -5.88 -0.51 -23.16
CA GLN A 13 -5.42 -1.59 -22.28
C GLN A 13 -5.28 -1.14 -20.81
N TYR A 14 -5.09 0.16 -20.60
CA TYR A 14 -4.94 0.76 -19.26
C TYR A 14 -6.25 1.32 -18.73
N LEU A 15 -7.33 1.37 -19.50
CA LEU A 15 -8.60 1.87 -18.97
C LEU A 15 -9.12 0.95 -17.87
N ALA A 16 -9.61 1.56 -16.79
CA ALA A 16 -10.34 0.88 -15.74
C ALA A 16 -11.47 0.03 -16.33
N ASP A 17 -11.66 -1.18 -15.80
CA ASP A 17 -12.71 -2.09 -16.23
C ASP A 17 -14.09 -1.46 -15.98
N ASP A 18 -15.01 -1.56 -16.94
CA ASP A 18 -16.35 -0.99 -16.80
C ASP A 18 -17.42 -1.91 -17.40
N PRO A 19 -18.29 -2.55 -16.59
CA PRO A 19 -18.25 -2.56 -15.12
C PRO A 19 -17.12 -3.46 -14.58
N PRO A 20 -16.56 -3.15 -13.39
CA PRO A 20 -15.71 -4.11 -12.70
C PRO A 20 -16.53 -5.31 -12.20
N THR A 21 -15.87 -6.46 -12.03
CA THR A 21 -16.51 -7.64 -11.42
C THR A 21 -16.57 -7.47 -9.91
N ILE A 22 -17.78 -7.47 -9.34
CA ILE A 22 -18.00 -7.36 -7.89
C ILE A 22 -18.68 -8.64 -7.41
N VAL A 23 -18.03 -9.35 -6.49
CA VAL A 23 -18.56 -10.58 -5.89
C VAL A 23 -18.65 -10.40 -4.38
N PRO A 24 -19.85 -10.39 -3.78
CA PRO A 24 -19.99 -10.25 -2.34
C PRO A 24 -19.54 -11.53 -1.62
N LEU A 25 -18.70 -11.39 -0.60
CA LEU A 25 -18.31 -12.50 0.27
C LEU A 25 -19.49 -12.94 1.14
N ALA A 26 -20.04 -14.13 0.88
CA ALA A 26 -21.17 -14.69 1.61
C ALA A 26 -20.74 -15.35 2.94
N ILE A 27 -20.32 -14.55 3.93
CA ILE A 27 -19.77 -15.06 5.20
C ILE A 27 -20.78 -15.14 6.34
N LYS A 28 -21.94 -14.48 6.22
CA LYS A 28 -22.92 -14.33 7.31
C LYS A 28 -23.25 -15.63 8.08
N PRO A 29 -23.68 -16.74 7.43
CA PRO A 29 -24.04 -17.95 8.18
C PRO A 29 -22.86 -18.56 8.95
N HIS A 30 -21.63 -18.43 8.42
CA HIS A 30 -20.42 -18.90 9.10
C HIS A 30 -20.06 -18.01 10.29
N PHE A 31 -20.22 -16.69 10.15
CA PHE A 31 -19.96 -15.75 11.25
C PHE A 31 -21.01 -15.86 12.37
N GLU A 32 -22.28 -16.09 12.04
CA GLU A 32 -23.35 -16.28 13.03
C GLU A 32 -23.20 -17.58 13.83
N ALA A 33 -22.52 -18.59 13.28
CA ALA A 33 -22.25 -19.85 13.95
C ALA A 33 -21.14 -19.76 15.02
N LEU A 34 -20.35 -18.69 15.03
CA LEU A 34 -19.30 -18.45 16.03
C LEU A 34 -19.92 -18.06 17.37
N ASP A 35 -19.28 -18.46 18.47
CA ASP A 35 -19.55 -17.90 19.79
C ASP A 35 -18.97 -16.48 19.93
N ASP A 36 -19.26 -15.81 21.06
CA ASP A 36 -18.82 -14.42 21.26
C ASP A 36 -17.30 -14.28 21.35
N GLU A 37 -16.60 -15.28 21.89
CA GLU A 37 -15.15 -15.28 22.02
C GLU A 37 -14.47 -15.42 20.66
N GLN A 38 -14.96 -16.37 19.85
CA GLN A 38 -14.52 -16.59 18.47
C GLN A 38 -14.78 -15.36 17.58
N LYS A 39 -15.90 -14.64 17.82
CA LYS A 39 -16.18 -13.38 17.13
C LYS A 39 -15.20 -12.28 17.54
N LEU A 40 -14.84 -12.18 18.81
CA LEU A 40 -13.83 -11.21 19.28
C LEU A 40 -12.45 -11.53 18.70
N TYR A 41 -12.05 -12.80 18.70
CA TYR A 41 -10.83 -13.27 18.05
C TYR A 41 -10.79 -12.86 16.56
N ALA A 42 -11.83 -13.21 15.81
CA ALA A 42 -11.95 -12.85 14.39
C ALA A 42 -12.01 -11.33 14.16
N HIS A 43 -12.67 -10.59 15.05
CA HIS A 43 -12.76 -9.13 15.00
C HIS A 43 -11.37 -8.50 15.07
N TYR A 44 -10.57 -8.84 16.08
CA TYR A 44 -9.26 -8.22 16.28
C TYR A 44 -8.26 -8.61 15.20
N ILE A 45 -8.29 -9.86 14.70
CA ILE A 45 -7.50 -10.24 13.52
C ILE A 45 -7.90 -9.40 12.30
N SER A 46 -9.21 -9.22 12.07
CA SER A 46 -9.70 -8.39 10.96
C SER A 46 -9.26 -6.94 11.12
N ARG A 47 -9.35 -6.37 12.33
CA ARG A 47 -8.87 -5.01 12.62
C ARG A 47 -7.37 -4.86 12.35
N ALA A 48 -6.56 -5.84 12.74
CA ALA A 48 -5.13 -5.87 12.42
C ALA A 48 -4.90 -5.90 10.91
N ALA A 49 -5.59 -6.78 10.17
CA ALA A 49 -5.45 -6.88 8.71
C ALA A 49 -5.79 -5.55 7.99
N PHE A 50 -6.92 -4.92 8.34
CA PHE A 50 -7.34 -3.65 7.72
C PHE A 50 -6.48 -2.44 8.14
N ALA A 51 -5.79 -2.48 9.29
CA ALA A 51 -4.82 -1.45 9.65
C ALA A 51 -3.63 -1.41 8.67
N GLY A 52 -3.34 -2.53 7.99
CA GLY A 52 -2.33 -2.64 6.93
C GLY A 52 -2.73 -2.00 5.60
N THR A 53 -4.00 -1.63 5.37
CA THR A 53 -4.44 -1.08 4.07
C THR A 53 -3.63 0.14 3.63
N ARG A 54 -3.24 1.01 4.57
CA ARG A 54 -2.41 2.19 4.26
C ARG A 54 -0.99 1.82 3.86
N ILE A 55 -0.46 0.71 4.38
CA ILE A 55 0.86 0.20 4.00
C ILE A 55 0.81 -0.24 2.53
N ASN A 56 -0.19 -1.03 2.14
CA ASN A 56 -0.37 -1.47 0.75
C ASN A 56 -0.46 -0.28 -0.21
N LEU A 57 -1.33 0.70 0.09
CA LEU A 57 -1.49 1.91 -0.74
C LEU A 57 -0.15 2.62 -0.97
N ARG A 58 0.68 2.77 0.08
CA ARG A 58 1.99 3.41 -0.01
C ARG A 58 3.04 2.54 -0.70
N GLN A 59 2.88 1.21 -0.70
CA GLN A 59 3.76 0.26 -1.39
C GLN A 59 3.42 0.06 -2.87
N VAL A 60 2.21 0.46 -3.30
CA VAL A 60 1.82 0.43 -4.72
C VAL A 60 2.37 1.63 -5.48
N SER A 61 2.01 2.85 -5.08
CA SER A 61 2.44 4.06 -5.78
C SER A 61 2.41 5.30 -4.87
N PRO A 62 3.15 6.38 -5.20
CA PRO A 62 3.15 7.60 -4.41
C PRO A 62 1.76 8.26 -4.24
N GLU A 63 0.91 8.15 -5.26
CA GLU A 63 -0.39 8.81 -5.34
C GLU A 63 -1.56 7.97 -4.80
N SER A 64 -1.37 6.65 -4.66
CA SER A 64 -2.44 5.70 -4.32
C SER A 64 -3.19 6.06 -3.02
N GLU A 65 -2.47 6.44 -1.95
CA GLU A 65 -3.11 6.79 -0.67
C GLU A 65 -3.96 8.08 -0.78
N ALA A 66 -3.49 9.09 -1.51
CA ALA A 66 -4.20 10.34 -1.70
C ALA A 66 -5.49 10.14 -2.53
N ILE A 67 -5.44 9.29 -3.56
CA ILE A 67 -6.63 8.94 -4.34
C ILE A 67 -7.64 8.17 -3.49
N PHE A 68 -7.18 7.25 -2.63
CA PHE A 68 -8.04 6.54 -1.69
C PHE A 68 -8.73 7.51 -0.71
N ASP A 69 -7.99 8.45 -0.13
CA ASP A 69 -8.55 9.48 0.75
C ASP A 69 -9.54 10.39 0.02
N PHE A 70 -9.29 10.70 -1.26
CA PHE A 70 -10.21 11.46 -2.09
C PHE A 70 -11.54 10.71 -2.25
N ILE A 71 -11.49 9.43 -2.61
CA ILE A 71 -12.69 8.58 -2.74
C ILE A 71 -13.48 8.54 -1.42
N LEU A 72 -12.81 8.34 -0.29
CA LEU A 72 -13.46 8.31 1.02
C LEU A 72 -14.07 9.67 1.41
N THR A 73 -13.39 10.77 1.06
CA THR A 73 -13.88 12.14 1.27
C THR A 73 -15.17 12.38 0.49
N LEU A 74 -15.20 12.00 -0.78
CA LEU A 74 -16.41 12.10 -1.61
C LEU A 74 -17.53 11.18 -1.08
N HIS A 75 -17.21 9.95 -0.67
CA HIS A 75 -18.19 9.03 -0.09
C HIS A 75 -18.87 9.60 1.16
N LYS A 76 -18.10 10.23 2.06
CA LYS A 76 -18.64 10.89 3.27
C LYS A 76 -19.59 12.03 2.92
N GLN A 77 -19.29 12.81 1.88
CA GLN A 77 -20.13 13.94 1.45
C GLN A 77 -21.38 13.48 0.70
N CYS A 78 -21.26 12.40 -0.05
CA CYS A 78 -22.34 11.77 -0.78
C CYS A 78 -23.43 11.21 0.15
N GLN A 79 -23.07 10.76 1.36
CA GLN A 79 -24.01 10.16 2.33
C GLN A 79 -24.85 9.00 1.77
N GLY A 80 -24.32 8.30 0.76
CA GLY A 80 -24.97 7.17 0.09
C GLY A 80 -25.82 7.53 -1.14
N ASP A 81 -26.07 8.82 -1.40
CA ASP A 81 -26.80 9.26 -2.61
C ASP A 81 -25.84 9.77 -3.71
N TRP A 82 -25.18 8.82 -4.37
CA TRP A 82 -24.23 9.13 -5.43
C TRP A 82 -24.87 9.84 -6.63
N GLN A 83 -26.15 9.57 -6.91
CA GLN A 83 -26.85 10.17 -8.04
C GLN A 83 -27.08 11.67 -7.82
N ALA A 84 -27.60 12.05 -6.65
CA ALA A 84 -27.78 13.46 -6.30
C ALA A 84 -26.43 14.18 -6.20
N PHE A 85 -25.43 13.53 -5.59
CA PHE A 85 -24.08 14.09 -5.47
C PHE A 85 -23.43 14.36 -6.83
N GLY A 86 -23.44 13.37 -7.74
CA GLY A 86 -22.91 13.53 -9.10
C GLY A 86 -23.63 14.61 -9.90
N THR A 87 -24.97 14.68 -9.80
CA THR A 87 -25.77 15.72 -10.46
C THR A 87 -25.37 17.12 -9.98
N LYS A 88 -25.19 17.29 -8.67
CA LYS A 88 -24.74 18.56 -8.07
C LYS A 88 -23.33 18.95 -8.55
N ALA A 89 -22.46 17.98 -8.79
CA ALA A 89 -21.13 18.18 -9.35
C ALA A 89 -21.13 18.34 -10.89
N GLY A 90 -22.29 18.32 -11.56
CA GLY A 90 -22.39 18.49 -13.01
C GLY A 90 -21.97 17.27 -13.83
N LEU A 91 -22.01 16.08 -13.22
CA LEU A 91 -21.74 14.80 -13.89
C LEU A 91 -23.03 14.22 -14.49
N SER A 92 -22.88 13.60 -15.67
CA SER A 92 -23.91 12.70 -16.19
C SER A 92 -23.95 11.39 -15.41
N LYS A 93 -24.97 10.56 -15.66
CA LYS A 93 -25.04 9.20 -15.10
C LYS A 93 -23.86 8.32 -15.54
N GLU A 94 -23.40 8.51 -16.77
CA GLU A 94 -22.27 7.76 -17.34
C GLU A 94 -20.94 8.20 -16.72
N ASP A 95 -20.74 9.50 -16.54
CA ASP A 95 -19.58 10.04 -15.81
C ASP A 95 -19.51 9.46 -14.39
N LEU A 96 -20.63 9.52 -13.67
CA LEU A 96 -20.69 8.97 -12.32
C LEU A 96 -20.38 7.46 -12.29
N LYS A 97 -20.90 6.70 -13.27
CA LYS A 97 -20.58 5.27 -13.40
C LYS A 97 -19.08 5.05 -13.60
N HIS A 98 -18.44 5.79 -14.52
CA HIS A 98 -17.00 5.68 -14.75
C HIS A 98 -16.17 6.01 -13.51
N PHE A 99 -16.56 7.02 -12.74
CA PHE A 99 -15.93 7.31 -11.45
C PHE A 99 -16.06 6.14 -10.47
N LEU A 100 -17.28 5.61 -10.28
CA LEU A 100 -17.55 4.53 -9.34
C LEU A 100 -16.85 3.21 -9.75
N SER A 101 -16.77 2.91 -11.04
CA SER A 101 -16.02 1.77 -11.57
C SER A 101 -14.53 1.88 -11.26
N TYR A 102 -13.93 3.07 -11.43
CA TYR A 102 -12.54 3.34 -11.06
C TYR A 102 -12.31 3.24 -9.55
N ALA A 103 -13.19 3.87 -8.76
CA ALA A 103 -13.10 3.86 -7.29
C ALA A 103 -13.19 2.44 -6.72
N ALA A 104 -14.09 1.61 -7.24
CA ALA A 104 -14.22 0.21 -6.84
C ALA A 104 -12.93 -0.59 -7.11
N GLN A 105 -12.31 -0.38 -8.28
CA GLN A 105 -11.04 -1.03 -8.62
C GLN A 105 -9.89 -0.57 -7.72
N LEU A 106 -9.79 0.74 -7.44
CA LEU A 106 -8.73 1.27 -6.58
C LEU A 106 -8.84 0.80 -5.14
N ILE A 107 -10.05 0.77 -4.58
CA ILE A 107 -10.28 0.19 -3.25
C ILE A 107 -9.96 -1.31 -3.26
N GLY A 108 -10.39 -2.04 -4.29
CA GLY A 108 -10.19 -3.48 -4.40
C GLY A 108 -8.72 -3.91 -4.59
N ASN A 109 -7.95 -3.16 -5.36
CA ASN A 109 -6.52 -3.42 -5.58
C ASN A 109 -5.64 -2.74 -4.51
N THR A 110 -6.21 -1.92 -3.62
CA THR A 110 -5.48 -1.08 -2.66
C THR A 110 -4.42 -0.19 -3.32
N GLY A 111 -4.76 0.38 -4.47
CA GLY A 111 -3.88 1.24 -5.27
C GLY A 111 -4.36 1.35 -6.72
N ASN A 112 -3.73 2.22 -7.51
CA ASN A 112 -4.08 2.47 -8.92
C ASN A 112 -3.33 1.59 -9.93
N TYR A 113 -2.72 0.50 -9.48
CA TYR A 113 -2.13 -0.55 -10.32
C TYR A 113 -2.85 -1.88 -10.06
N LYS A 114 -3.05 -2.69 -11.10
CA LYS A 114 -3.73 -3.98 -11.00
C LYS A 114 -2.85 -4.93 -10.20
N SER A 115 -3.38 -5.50 -9.12
CA SER A 115 -2.69 -6.52 -8.33
C SER A 115 -2.41 -7.79 -9.14
N PHE A 116 -3.17 -8.02 -10.23
CA PHE A 116 -2.89 -9.04 -11.21
C PHE A 116 -2.48 -8.39 -12.54
N GLY A 117 -1.17 -8.28 -12.77
CA GLY A 117 -0.59 -7.77 -14.01
C GLY A 117 0.27 -6.51 -13.86
N ASP A 118 0.36 -5.94 -12.64
CA ASP A 118 1.31 -4.88 -12.27
C ASP A 118 1.28 -3.65 -13.20
N SER A 119 0.12 -3.40 -13.81
CA SER A 119 -0.11 -2.29 -14.73
C SER A 119 -1.06 -1.27 -14.13
N LYS A 120 -0.78 0.01 -14.37
CA LYS A 120 -1.64 1.12 -13.96
C LYS A 120 -3.01 0.97 -14.62
N PHE A 121 -4.08 1.28 -13.91
CA PHE A 121 -5.37 1.48 -14.55
C PHE A 121 -5.82 2.93 -14.39
N ILE A 122 -6.26 3.54 -15.48
CA ILE A 122 -6.64 4.95 -15.54
C ILE A 122 -8.16 5.09 -15.64
N PRO A 123 -8.75 6.15 -15.08
CA PRO A 123 -10.18 6.36 -15.18
C PRO A 123 -10.64 6.55 -16.63
N ARG A 124 -11.86 6.08 -16.92
CA ARG A 124 -12.61 6.47 -18.13
C ARG A 124 -13.25 7.86 -18.00
N LEU A 125 -13.38 8.35 -16.77
CA LEU A 125 -13.90 9.68 -16.48
C LEU A 125 -12.95 10.75 -17.07
N PRO A 126 -13.45 11.78 -17.76
CA PRO A 126 -12.60 12.87 -18.24
C PRO A 126 -11.98 13.73 -17.11
N PRO A 127 -10.80 14.34 -17.34
CA PRO A 127 -10.11 15.17 -16.34
C PRO A 127 -10.94 16.32 -15.77
N ASP A 128 -11.72 17.02 -16.61
CA ASP A 128 -12.58 18.12 -16.17
C ASP A 128 -13.69 17.65 -15.23
N LYS A 129 -14.20 16.43 -15.42
CA LYS A 129 -15.20 15.81 -14.54
C LYS A 129 -14.61 15.33 -13.22
N PHE A 130 -13.36 14.84 -13.24
CA PHE A 130 -12.61 14.56 -12.01
C PHE A 130 -12.39 15.83 -11.18
N ALA A 131 -11.98 16.93 -11.84
CA ALA A 131 -11.83 18.23 -11.20
C ALA A 131 -13.19 18.76 -10.68
N ALA A 132 -14.29 18.51 -11.38
CA ALA A 132 -15.63 18.90 -10.91
C ALA A 132 -16.03 18.18 -9.60
N LEU A 133 -15.72 16.88 -9.48
CA LEU A 133 -15.87 16.15 -8.22
C LEU A 133 -14.98 16.73 -7.11
N ALA A 134 -13.73 17.09 -7.42
CA ALA A 134 -12.82 17.70 -6.45
C ALA A 134 -13.33 19.07 -5.94
N GLY A 135 -13.95 19.86 -6.82
CA GLY A 135 -14.54 21.17 -6.49
C GLY A 135 -15.76 21.12 -5.54
N THR A 136 -16.25 19.93 -5.17
CA THR A 136 -17.37 19.78 -4.23
C THR A 136 -17.03 20.19 -2.79
N SER A 137 -15.74 20.21 -2.43
CA SER A 137 -15.27 20.67 -1.13
C SER A 137 -13.79 21.11 -1.13
N PRO A 138 -13.37 21.97 -0.20
CA PRO A 138 -11.96 22.34 -0.05
C PRO A 138 -11.03 21.15 0.24
N GLU A 139 -11.50 20.16 1.00
CA GLU A 139 -10.72 18.96 1.34
C GLU A 139 -10.49 18.07 0.13
N ALA A 140 -11.54 17.80 -0.66
CA ALA A 140 -11.42 17.03 -1.90
C ALA A 140 -10.53 17.75 -2.93
N GLN A 141 -10.67 19.08 -3.06
CA GLN A 141 -9.78 19.87 -3.91
C GLN A 141 -8.32 19.73 -3.49
N LYS A 142 -8.02 19.89 -2.19
CA LYS A 142 -6.65 19.79 -1.68
C LYS A 142 -6.02 18.42 -1.97
N LEU A 143 -6.78 17.34 -1.82
CA LEU A 143 -6.32 15.99 -2.15
C LEU A 143 -6.09 15.85 -3.66
N TYR A 144 -7.02 16.30 -4.49
CA TYR A 144 -6.89 16.22 -5.95
C TYR A 144 -5.62 16.91 -6.46
N GLU A 145 -5.27 18.08 -5.92
CA GLU A 145 -4.04 18.80 -6.30
C GLU A 145 -2.76 17.98 -6.07
N THR A 146 -2.75 16.96 -5.19
CA THR A 146 -1.56 16.15 -4.94
C THR A 146 -1.38 15.00 -5.93
N PHE A 147 -2.42 14.63 -6.70
CA PHE A 147 -2.36 13.46 -7.61
C PHE A 147 -2.92 13.71 -9.01
N LYS A 148 -3.50 14.87 -9.30
CA LYS A 148 -4.18 15.16 -10.58
C LYS A 148 -3.34 14.86 -11.83
N ASP A 149 -2.02 15.04 -11.73
CA ASP A 149 -1.09 14.82 -12.83
C ASP A 149 -0.67 13.34 -12.97
N GLU A 150 -0.99 12.51 -11.97
CA GLU A 150 -0.64 11.10 -11.89
C GLU A 150 -1.84 10.16 -12.10
N ILE A 151 -3.07 10.65 -12.22
CA ILE A 151 -4.24 9.76 -12.30
C ILE A 151 -4.46 9.13 -13.68
N TYR A 152 -3.90 9.74 -14.74
CA TYR A 152 -4.03 9.31 -16.13
C TYR A 152 -2.73 8.68 -16.67
N GLU A 153 -2.61 8.56 -17.99
CA GLU A 153 -1.42 8.05 -18.64
C GLU A 153 -0.16 8.87 -18.28
N SER A 154 0.94 8.16 -18.00
CA SER A 154 2.25 8.78 -17.87
C SER A 154 2.85 9.09 -19.25
N MET A 155 3.87 9.95 -19.25
CA MET A 155 4.63 10.31 -20.45
C MET A 155 5.47 9.16 -21.01
N SER A 156 5.57 8.03 -20.30
CA SER A 156 6.27 6.84 -20.78
C SER A 156 5.52 5.57 -20.42
N THR A 157 5.44 4.62 -21.36
CA THR A 157 4.82 3.31 -21.14
C THR A 157 5.47 2.52 -19.99
N PRO A 158 6.80 2.50 -19.80
CA PRO A 158 7.40 1.82 -18.65
C PRO A 158 6.85 2.32 -17.30
N HIS A 159 6.56 3.61 -17.18
CA HIS A 159 6.01 4.20 -15.95
C HIS A 159 4.55 3.79 -15.67
N MET A 160 3.89 3.16 -16.63
CA MET A 160 2.58 2.53 -16.45
C MET A 160 2.66 1.14 -15.83
N HIS A 161 3.86 0.67 -15.46
CA HIS A 161 4.08 -0.64 -14.84
C HIS A 161 4.88 -0.53 -13.55
N LEU A 162 4.62 -1.44 -12.62
CA LEU A 162 5.45 -1.64 -11.44
C LEU A 162 6.72 -2.41 -11.83
N GLY A 163 7.86 -2.04 -11.27
CA GLY A 163 9.15 -2.66 -11.61
C GLY A 163 10.36 -1.85 -11.13
N TYR A 164 11.52 -2.08 -11.75
CA TYR A 164 12.75 -1.40 -11.36
C TYR A 164 12.79 0.07 -11.84
N PRO A 165 13.12 1.03 -10.94
CA PRO A 165 13.14 2.45 -11.29
C PRO A 165 14.10 2.81 -12.43
N ASP A 166 15.26 2.15 -12.53
CA ASP A 166 16.25 2.39 -13.59
C ASP A 166 15.84 1.87 -14.97
N GLN A 167 14.74 1.11 -15.04
CA GLN A 167 14.07 0.71 -16.28
C GLN A 167 12.89 1.64 -16.63
N GLY A 168 12.66 2.70 -15.85
CA GLY A 168 11.57 3.66 -16.02
C GLY A 168 10.24 3.25 -15.39
N HIS A 169 10.20 2.11 -14.68
CA HIS A 169 9.02 1.63 -13.97
C HIS A 169 8.81 2.35 -12.63
N VAL A 170 7.64 2.13 -12.02
CA VAL A 170 7.29 2.65 -10.69
C VAL A 170 7.59 1.61 -9.61
N SER A 171 8.21 2.03 -8.51
CA SER A 171 8.29 1.23 -7.29
C SER A 171 8.54 2.12 -6.08
N THR A 172 7.67 2.02 -5.08
CA THR A 172 7.81 2.74 -3.80
C THR A 172 8.49 1.90 -2.72
N TYR A 173 8.99 0.70 -3.07
CA TYR A 173 9.98 -0.02 -2.26
C TYR A 173 11.33 0.69 -2.24
N TYR A 174 11.53 1.68 -3.13
CA TYR A 174 12.73 2.51 -3.19
C TYR A 174 12.41 4.01 -2.96
N PRO A 175 11.89 4.38 -1.77
CA PRO A 175 11.47 5.75 -1.49
C PRO A 175 12.64 6.74 -1.56
N ASP A 176 12.35 7.98 -1.97
CA ASP A 176 13.33 9.08 -2.08
C ASP A 176 14.59 8.75 -2.89
N SER A 177 14.51 7.76 -3.79
CA SER A 177 15.66 7.16 -4.46
C SER A 177 15.53 7.14 -5.99
N PRO A 178 15.31 8.30 -6.65
CA PRO A 178 15.05 8.34 -8.09
C PRO A 178 16.22 7.87 -8.98
N SER A 179 17.42 7.71 -8.40
CA SER A 179 18.65 7.29 -9.09
C SER A 179 19.19 5.94 -8.62
N ILE A 180 18.39 5.16 -7.90
CA ILE A 180 18.79 3.80 -7.51
C ILE A 180 18.77 2.89 -8.74
N THR A 181 19.78 2.04 -8.86
CA THR A 181 19.85 1.05 -9.95
C THR A 181 19.56 -0.36 -9.47
N HIS A 182 19.19 -1.23 -10.40
CA HIS A 182 19.01 -2.66 -10.17
C HIS A 182 20.26 -3.31 -9.55
N ASP A 183 21.45 -2.96 -10.02
CA ASP A 183 22.72 -3.47 -9.47
C ASP A 183 22.94 -3.06 -8.00
N GLU A 184 22.52 -1.85 -7.62
CA GLU A 184 22.61 -1.39 -6.23
C GLU A 184 21.61 -2.10 -5.33
N ILE A 185 20.40 -2.36 -5.84
CA ILE A 185 19.37 -3.14 -5.16
C ILE A 185 19.89 -4.56 -4.90
N GLU A 186 20.45 -5.21 -5.92
CA GLU A 186 21.01 -6.56 -5.81
C GLU A 186 22.20 -6.60 -4.86
N LEU A 187 23.08 -5.58 -4.88
CA LEU A 187 24.20 -5.46 -3.94
C LEU A 187 23.72 -5.46 -2.48
N VAL A 188 22.71 -4.63 -2.17
CA VAL A 188 22.18 -4.53 -0.79
C VAL A 188 21.44 -5.82 -0.42
N SER A 189 20.61 -6.37 -1.32
CA SER A 189 19.87 -7.63 -1.09
C SER A 189 20.81 -8.80 -0.80
N SER A 190 21.83 -8.99 -1.63
CA SER A 190 22.87 -10.00 -1.42
C SER A 190 23.61 -9.80 -0.11
N PHE A 191 23.92 -8.56 0.28
CA PHE A 191 24.55 -8.26 1.55
C PHE A 191 23.66 -8.60 2.76
N LEU A 192 22.38 -8.22 2.74
CA LEU A 192 21.43 -8.57 3.81
C LEU A 192 21.36 -10.09 4.01
N LYS A 193 21.31 -10.85 2.90
CA LYS A 193 21.36 -12.31 2.92
C LYS A 193 22.66 -12.85 3.52
N GLU A 194 23.82 -12.29 3.19
CA GLU A 194 25.11 -12.64 3.82
C GLU A 194 25.07 -12.40 5.34
N GLN A 195 24.35 -11.37 5.80
CA GLN A 195 24.14 -11.08 7.23
C GLN A 195 23.00 -11.89 7.86
N SER A 196 22.36 -12.81 7.12
CA SER A 196 21.17 -13.56 7.55
C SER A 196 19.98 -12.66 7.95
N LEU A 197 19.90 -11.46 7.38
CA LEU A 197 18.78 -10.54 7.53
C LEU A 197 17.74 -10.81 6.45
N MET A 198 16.49 -10.93 6.88
CA MET A 198 15.33 -11.20 6.04
C MET A 198 14.76 -9.88 5.48
N PRO A 199 14.69 -9.67 4.15
CA PRO A 199 14.29 -8.40 3.56
C PRO A 199 12.76 -8.17 3.49
N GLU A 200 11.94 -9.15 3.87
CA GLU A 200 10.50 -9.20 3.60
C GLU A 200 9.70 -8.02 4.20
N ASN A 201 10.16 -7.44 5.31
CA ASN A 201 9.53 -6.28 5.94
C ASN A 201 10.30 -4.97 5.70
N THR A 202 11.08 -4.91 4.61
CA THR A 202 11.98 -3.79 4.36
C THR A 202 11.67 -3.00 3.10
N ARG A 203 12.12 -1.74 3.09
CA ARG A 203 12.29 -0.89 1.90
C ARG A 203 13.72 -0.37 1.85
N LEU A 204 14.17 0.12 0.70
CA LEU A 204 15.55 0.58 0.51
C LEU A 204 15.60 2.02 0.02
N ARG A 205 16.25 2.90 0.79
CA ARG A 205 16.50 4.28 0.40
C ARG A 205 17.97 4.51 0.08
N LYS A 206 18.26 5.07 -1.09
CA LYS A 206 19.56 5.63 -1.48
C LYS A 206 19.58 7.12 -1.15
N THR A 207 20.44 7.49 -0.21
CA THR A 207 20.63 8.87 0.21
C THR A 207 21.31 9.72 -0.88
N SER A 208 21.27 11.04 -0.74
CA SER A 208 21.96 11.96 -1.65
C SER A 208 23.49 11.80 -1.68
N LYS A 209 24.09 11.17 -0.66
CA LYS A 209 25.53 10.82 -0.61
C LYS A 209 25.86 9.51 -1.32
N GLY A 210 24.83 8.78 -1.77
CA GLY A 210 24.94 7.44 -2.33
C GLY A 210 25.15 6.35 -1.28
N ASP A 211 24.92 6.65 0.00
CA ASP A 211 24.80 5.64 1.07
C ASP A 211 23.38 5.07 1.09
N TYR A 212 23.19 3.91 1.71
CA TYR A 212 21.94 3.18 1.74
C TYR A 212 21.33 3.11 3.14
N GLU A 213 20.00 3.12 3.20
CA GLU A 213 19.21 2.92 4.40
C GLU A 213 18.16 1.84 4.13
N VAL A 214 18.20 0.77 4.90
CA VAL A 214 17.17 -0.28 4.89
C VAL A 214 16.14 0.11 5.94
N LEU A 215 14.98 0.54 5.44
CA LEU A 215 13.85 0.95 6.25
C LEU A 215 13.10 -0.30 6.70
N ILE A 216 12.97 -0.52 8.00
CA ILE A 216 12.34 -1.70 8.59
C ILE A 216 10.97 -1.30 9.15
N ALA A 217 9.93 -1.99 8.70
CA ALA A 217 8.58 -1.77 9.19
C ALA A 217 8.44 -2.21 10.65
N ALA A 218 8.15 -1.26 11.54
CA ALA A 218 8.05 -1.49 12.98
C ALA A 218 7.18 -0.42 13.66
N ALA A 219 6.53 -0.76 14.77
CA ALA A 219 5.76 0.18 15.58
C ALA A 219 6.61 1.18 16.37
N VAL A 220 7.93 0.94 16.46
CA VAL A 220 8.88 1.79 17.17
C VAL A 220 10.13 2.03 16.33
N ALA A 221 10.74 3.21 16.49
CA ALA A 221 11.99 3.58 15.81
C ALA A 221 13.25 3.02 16.50
N GLN A 222 13.12 2.59 17.76
CA GLN A 222 14.20 2.03 18.56
C GLN A 222 13.67 0.78 19.28
N PRO A 223 13.57 -0.35 18.59
CA PRO A 223 13.10 -1.58 19.21
C PRO A 223 14.08 -2.04 20.28
N ALA A 224 13.55 -2.67 21.32
CA ALA A 224 14.37 -3.22 22.40
C ALA A 224 15.14 -4.46 21.91
N HIS A 225 14.64 -5.15 20.89
CA HIS A 225 15.19 -6.39 20.35
C HIS A 225 15.42 -6.23 18.84
N HIS A 226 16.58 -6.65 18.37
CA HIS A 226 17.01 -6.52 16.99
C HIS A 226 17.37 -7.91 16.47
N ASP A 227 17.10 -8.19 15.20
CA ASP A 227 17.52 -9.45 14.56
C ASP A 227 19.05 -9.54 14.36
N THR A 228 19.78 -8.46 14.67
CA THR A 228 21.24 -8.37 14.57
C THR A 228 21.80 -7.39 15.60
N GLU A 229 23.03 -7.64 16.06
CA GLU A 229 23.75 -6.73 16.96
C GLU A 229 24.29 -5.48 16.24
N LYS A 230 24.51 -5.57 14.93
CA LYS A 230 25.04 -4.47 14.11
C LYS A 230 23.91 -3.84 13.30
N THR A 231 23.89 -2.52 13.27
CA THR A 231 22.90 -1.73 12.51
C THR A 231 23.52 -0.85 11.43
N GLU A 232 24.85 -0.84 11.31
CA GLU A 232 25.61 -0.11 10.30
C GLU A 232 26.75 -0.98 9.76
N TRP A 233 26.98 -0.89 8.45
CA TRP A 233 28.11 -1.52 7.76
C TRP A 233 28.67 -0.64 6.66
N THR A 234 29.93 -0.92 6.29
CA THR A 234 30.52 -0.45 5.03
C THR A 234 30.49 -1.59 4.02
N LEU A 235 29.84 -1.37 2.89
CA LEU A 235 29.71 -2.35 1.81
C LEU A 235 31.00 -2.46 0.97
N LYS A 236 31.07 -3.48 0.13
CA LYS A 236 32.22 -3.76 -0.76
C LYS A 236 32.53 -2.60 -1.73
N ASN A 237 31.54 -1.78 -2.06
CA ASN A 237 31.70 -0.57 -2.89
C ASN A 237 32.13 0.68 -2.08
N GLY A 238 32.42 0.53 -0.79
CA GLY A 238 32.83 1.62 0.11
C GLY A 238 31.69 2.51 0.62
N LYS A 239 30.44 2.24 0.22
CA LYS A 239 29.25 2.97 0.71
C LYS A 239 28.77 2.42 2.04
N LYS A 240 28.11 3.27 2.82
CA LYS A 240 27.49 2.86 4.09
C LYS A 240 26.12 2.26 3.85
N LEU A 241 25.76 1.32 4.71
CA LEU A 241 24.41 0.76 4.83
C LEU A 241 23.97 0.85 6.29
N ASN A 242 22.80 1.43 6.54
CA ASN A 242 22.21 1.56 7.88
C ASN A 242 20.83 0.91 7.95
N LEU A 243 20.50 0.29 9.09
CA LEU A 243 19.13 -0.10 9.41
C LEU A 243 18.39 1.07 10.05
N VAL A 244 17.18 1.34 9.58
CA VAL A 244 16.31 2.41 10.10
C VAL A 244 14.94 1.82 10.41
N TYR A 245 14.63 1.67 11.70
CA TYR A 245 13.34 1.14 12.14
C TYR A 245 12.26 2.22 12.18
N GLY A 246 11.01 1.79 12.22
CA GLY A 246 9.85 2.66 12.33
C GLY A 246 9.22 3.00 10.99
N ASP A 247 9.51 2.24 9.93
CA ASP A 247 8.76 2.39 8.69
C ASP A 247 7.28 2.04 8.94
N TYR A 248 6.38 2.87 8.44
CA TYR A 248 4.93 2.76 8.69
C TYR A 248 4.51 2.72 10.18
N GLN A 249 5.27 3.37 11.05
CA GLN A 249 5.11 3.30 12.51
C GLN A 249 3.66 3.34 13.03
N PRO A 250 2.78 4.28 12.61
CA PRO A 250 1.42 4.35 13.14
C PRO A 250 0.58 3.11 12.79
N GLN A 251 0.74 2.60 11.57
CA GLN A 251 0.03 1.41 11.08
C GLN A 251 0.55 0.16 11.80
N MET A 252 1.88 0.00 11.88
CA MET A 252 2.51 -1.13 12.58
C MET A 252 2.12 -1.17 14.05
N ALA A 253 2.01 -0.02 14.71
CA ALA A 253 1.52 0.08 16.08
C ALA A 253 0.05 -0.33 16.21
N GLU A 254 -0.81 0.03 15.24
CA GLU A 254 -2.20 -0.40 15.24
C GLU A 254 -2.35 -1.91 14.98
N ILE A 255 -1.56 -2.46 14.08
CA ILE A 255 -1.50 -3.91 13.82
C ILE A 255 -1.08 -4.64 15.11
N ALA A 256 0.05 -4.24 15.71
CA ALA A 256 0.57 -4.88 16.93
C ALA A 256 -0.45 -4.83 18.09
N ARG A 257 -1.15 -3.69 18.29
CA ARG A 257 -2.20 -3.57 19.30
C ARG A 257 -3.34 -4.55 19.06
N ASN A 258 -3.88 -4.61 17.84
CA ASN A 258 -5.01 -5.50 17.54
C ASN A 258 -4.62 -6.97 17.60
N ILE A 259 -3.40 -7.34 17.17
CA ILE A 259 -2.89 -8.71 17.32
C ILE A 259 -2.73 -9.07 18.80
N THR A 260 -2.28 -8.14 19.65
CA THR A 260 -2.23 -8.35 21.11
C THR A 260 -3.62 -8.54 21.71
N GLU A 261 -4.65 -7.84 21.21
CA GLU A 261 -6.03 -8.10 21.64
C GLU A 261 -6.53 -9.47 21.14
N ALA A 262 -6.23 -9.85 19.89
CA ALA A 262 -6.57 -11.17 19.35
C ALA A 262 -5.95 -12.30 20.20
N GLN A 263 -4.70 -12.13 20.67
CA GLN A 263 -4.05 -13.07 21.57
C GLN A 263 -4.87 -13.38 22.83
N LYS A 264 -5.55 -12.38 23.42
CA LYS A 264 -6.36 -12.55 24.64
C LYS A 264 -7.59 -13.44 24.41
N HIS A 265 -8.02 -13.53 23.16
CA HIS A 265 -9.16 -14.30 22.70
C HIS A 265 -8.76 -15.57 21.94
N ALA A 266 -7.49 -15.98 22.03
CA ALA A 266 -7.01 -17.20 21.40
C ALA A 266 -7.72 -18.43 21.97
N LEU A 267 -8.03 -19.40 21.10
CA LEU A 267 -8.82 -20.58 21.45
C LEU A 267 -7.95 -21.71 22.03
N ASN A 268 -6.63 -21.56 21.96
CA ASN A 268 -5.65 -22.49 22.51
C ASN A 268 -4.30 -21.80 22.74
N ASP A 269 -3.42 -22.46 23.47
CA ASP A 269 -2.08 -21.96 23.80
C ASP A 269 -1.21 -21.70 22.55
N GLU A 270 -1.48 -22.42 21.46
CA GLU A 270 -0.67 -22.34 20.25
C GLU A 270 -0.99 -21.08 19.45
N GLU A 271 -2.27 -20.77 19.25
CA GLU A 271 -2.74 -19.48 18.74
C GLU A 271 -2.25 -18.32 19.60
N ALA A 272 -2.26 -18.47 20.93
CA ALA A 272 -1.78 -17.43 21.84
C ALA A 272 -0.27 -17.15 21.66
N LYS A 273 0.56 -18.18 21.48
CA LYS A 273 1.99 -18.01 21.18
C LYS A 273 2.22 -17.43 19.79
N MET A 274 1.48 -17.89 18.78
CA MET A 274 1.53 -17.34 17.42
C MET A 274 1.30 -15.82 17.44
N HIS A 275 0.22 -15.36 18.09
CA HIS A 275 -0.07 -13.93 18.18
C HIS A 275 0.94 -13.16 19.02
N ALA A 276 1.51 -13.76 20.05
CA ALA A 276 2.60 -13.13 20.81
C ALA A 276 3.83 -12.87 19.93
N GLU A 277 4.19 -13.83 19.07
CA GLU A 277 5.31 -13.67 18.12
C GLU A 277 4.98 -12.68 16.99
N TYR A 278 3.74 -12.68 16.46
CA TYR A 278 3.29 -11.64 15.54
C TYR A 278 3.34 -10.24 16.17
N ALA A 279 2.89 -10.09 17.42
CA ALA A 279 2.92 -8.81 18.12
C ALA A 279 4.36 -8.28 18.25
N LYS A 280 5.32 -9.14 18.61
CA LYS A 280 6.75 -8.79 18.62
C LYS A 280 7.24 -8.40 17.23
N SER A 281 6.90 -9.18 16.21
CA SER A 281 7.30 -8.90 14.82
C SER A 281 6.83 -7.54 14.36
N PHE A 282 5.54 -7.23 14.52
CA PHE A 282 4.98 -5.95 14.08
C PHE A 282 5.42 -4.79 14.97
N HIS A 283 5.65 -5.03 16.26
CA HIS A 283 6.11 -4.00 17.18
C HIS A 283 7.57 -3.62 16.92
N ASP A 284 8.47 -4.61 16.94
CA ASP A 284 9.91 -4.41 16.90
C ASP A 284 10.52 -4.47 15.49
N GLY A 285 9.77 -4.97 14.50
CA GLY A 285 10.28 -5.20 13.15
C GLY A 285 11.11 -6.47 12.99
N SER A 286 10.96 -7.44 13.91
CA SER A 286 11.68 -8.72 13.87
C SER A 286 11.04 -9.70 12.87
N MET A 287 11.80 -10.10 11.86
CA MET A 287 11.41 -11.17 10.95
C MET A 287 11.69 -12.55 11.54
N PHE A 288 12.62 -12.68 12.50
CA PHE A 288 12.76 -13.93 13.25
C PHE A 288 11.53 -14.22 14.11
N ALA A 289 10.95 -13.22 14.78
CA ALA A 289 9.68 -13.37 15.47
C ALA A 289 8.55 -13.73 14.48
N HIS A 290 8.50 -13.09 13.31
CA HIS A 290 7.53 -13.46 12.28
C HIS A 290 7.68 -14.93 11.88
N LYS A 291 8.91 -15.40 11.66
CA LYS A 291 9.17 -16.79 11.30
C LYS A 291 8.80 -17.77 12.43
N GLU A 292 9.03 -17.40 13.69
CA GLU A 292 8.67 -18.21 14.84
C GLU A 292 7.15 -18.35 14.99
N SER A 293 6.39 -17.30 14.70
CA SER A 293 4.93 -17.37 14.69
C SER A 293 4.37 -18.44 13.74
N GLN A 294 5.12 -18.86 12.71
CA GLN A 294 4.72 -19.91 11.76
C GLN A 294 5.00 -21.34 12.26
N ARG A 295 5.63 -21.48 13.45
CA ARG A 295 5.88 -22.76 14.13
C ARG A 295 4.88 -23.04 15.24
N HIS A 296 4.38 -21.93 15.79
CA HIS A 296 2.99 -21.64 16.13
C HIS A 296 1.95 -22.56 15.46
#